data_AF-A0A7D9IHG5-F1
#
_entry.id   AF-A0A7D9IHG5-F1
#
_cell.length_a   1.000
_cell.length_b   1.000
_cell.length_c   1.000
_cell.angle_alpha   90.00
_cell.angle_beta   90.00
_cell.angle_gamma   90.00
#
_symmetry.space_group_name_H-M   'P 1'
#
loop_
_entity.id
_entity.type
_entity.pdbx_description
1 polymer ?
#
loop_
_entity_poly.entity_id
_entity_poly.type
_entity_poly.pdbx_seq_one_letter_code
_entity_poly.pdbx_strand_id
1 'polypeptide(L)' 'MVVGWDTRSGNTIRTSVYRKPTSTDRLLDDLSYHPASHKSATIKTLVKRAHVISSSNEDLEAELKHLNEVFDVNNYSKPF' A
#
# COMPACT_ATOMS: atom_id res chain seq x y z
N MET A 1 -0.87 -5.26 -8.63
CA MET A 1 0.09 -6.33 -8.24
C MET A 1 1.39 -5.64 -7.87
N VAL A 2 1.76 -5.64 -6.60
CA VAL A 2 2.90 -4.91 -6.03
C VAL A 2 4.08 -5.89 -5.92
N VAL A 3 5.12 -5.67 -6.70
CA VAL A 3 6.38 -6.44 -6.66
C VAL A 3 7.41 -5.62 -5.89
N GLY A 4 8.15 -6.24 -4.98
CA GLY A 4 9.26 -5.55 -4.30
C GLY A 4 10.41 -5.37 -5.30
N TRP A 5 11.05 -4.22 -5.28
CA TRP A 5 12.29 -3.97 -6.02
C TRP A 5 13.42 -3.79 -5.02
N ASP A 6 14.48 -4.56 -5.21
CA ASP A 6 15.73 -4.41 -4.47
C ASP A 6 16.63 -3.43 -5.22
N THR A 7 17.03 -2.35 -4.55
CA THR A 7 18.10 -1.47 -5.02
C THR A 7 19.32 -1.74 -4.15
N ARG A 8 20.35 -2.35 -4.74
CA ARG A 8 21.62 -2.60 -4.06
C ARG A 8 22.42 -1.30 -3.94
N SER A 9 22.54 -0.76 -2.74
CA SER A 9 23.48 0.33 -2.43
C SER A 9 24.61 -0.23 -1.56
N GLY A 10 25.74 -0.59 -2.19
CA GLY A 10 26.89 -1.19 -1.52
C GLY A 10 26.63 -2.60 -0.99
N ASN A 11 26.73 -2.77 0.34
CA ASN A 11 26.53 -4.05 1.05
C ASN A 11 25.11 -4.20 1.65
N THR A 12 24.21 -3.26 1.37
CA THR A 12 22.85 -3.23 1.90
C THR A 12 21.84 -3.32 0.75
N ILE A 13 20.90 -4.27 0.88
CA ILE A 13 19.74 -4.46 0.01
C ILE A 13 18.64 -3.53 0.54
N ARG A 14 18.22 -2.54 -0.27
CA ARG A 14 17.09 -1.65 0.06
C ARG A 14 15.89 -2.07 -0.75
N THR A 15 14.83 -2.51 -0.07
CA THR A 15 13.57 -2.86 -0.72
C THR A 15 12.53 -1.76 -0.57
N SER A 16 11.76 -1.57 -1.62
CA SER A 16 10.66 -0.60 -1.70
C SER A 16 9.52 -1.16 -2.55
N VAL A 17 8.34 -0.56 -2.43
CA VAL A 17 7.12 -1.04 -3.08
C VAL A 17 7.09 -0.57 -4.54
N TYR A 18 7.04 -1.49 -5.52
CA TYR A 18 6.90 -1.10 -6.93
C TYR A 18 5.44 -1.02 -7.31
N ARG A 19 5.01 0.15 -7.80
CA ARG A 19 3.71 0.30 -8.45
C ARG A 19 3.90 0.46 -9.94
N LYS A 20 3.20 -0.36 -10.72
CA LYS A 20 3.19 -0.21 -12.17
C LYS A 20 2.48 1.10 -12.53
N PRO A 21 2.94 1.83 -13.56
CA PRO A 21 2.27 3.06 -14.01
C PRO A 21 0.83 2.84 -14.50
N THR A 22 0.47 1.60 -14.85
CA THR A 22 -0.90 1.21 -15.22
C THR A 22 -1.72 0.63 -14.06
N SER A 23 -1.15 0.55 -12.85
CA SER A 23 -1.88 0.10 -11.68
C SER A 23 -2.85 1.20 -11.26
N THR A 24 -4.10 1.11 -11.71
CA THR A 24 -5.16 1.92 -11.11
C THR A 24 -5.30 1.42 -9.68
N ASP A 25 -5.00 2.27 -8.70
CA ASP A 25 -5.16 1.97 -7.27
C ASP A 25 -6.64 1.90 -6.87
N ARG A 26 -7.44 1.21 -7.69
CA ARG A 26 -8.83 0.89 -7.45
C ARG A 26 -8.87 -0.22 -6.41
N LEU A 27 -9.33 0.16 -5.22
CA LEU A 27 -9.80 -0.78 -4.24
C LEU A 27 -11.29 -1.05 -4.49
N LEU A 28 -11.88 -2.01 -3.78
CA LEU A 28 -13.32 -2.16 -3.82
C LEU A 28 -13.96 -0.87 -3.29
N ASP A 29 -15.07 -0.44 -3.86
CA ASP A 29 -15.74 0.75 -3.34
C ASP A 29 -16.31 0.47 -1.93
N ASP A 30 -16.19 1.45 -1.01
CA ASP A 30 -16.73 1.33 0.36
C ASP A 30 -18.27 1.21 0.37
N LEU A 31 -18.96 1.67 -0.68
CA LEU A 31 -20.40 1.51 -0.85
C LEU A 31 -20.81 0.19 -1.50
N SER A 32 -19.84 -0.64 -1.93
CA SER A 32 -20.17 -1.96 -2.47
C SER A 32 -20.78 -2.85 -1.38
N TYR A 33 -21.75 -3.70 -1.76
CA TYR A 33 -22.40 -4.70 -0.88
C TYR A 33 -21.44 -5.86 -0.54
N HIS A 34 -20.25 -5.55 -0.07
CA HIS A 34 -19.27 -6.50 0.44
C HIS A 34 -19.19 -6.37 1.96
N PRO A 35 -18.97 -7.48 2.69
CA PRO A 35 -18.83 -7.44 4.13
C PRO A 35 -17.68 -6.52 4.56
N ALA A 36 -17.91 -5.74 5.62
CA ALA A 36 -16.92 -4.82 6.17
C ALA A 36 -15.59 -5.52 6.54
N SER A 37 -15.64 -6.80 6.90
CA SER A 37 -14.45 -7.62 7.18
C SER A 37 -13.48 -7.70 6.00
N HIS A 38 -13.98 -7.88 4.77
CA HIS A 38 -13.12 -7.95 3.57
C HIS A 38 -12.48 -6.60 3.24
N LYS A 39 -13.24 -5.52 3.42
CA LYS A 39 -12.79 -4.14 3.26
C LYS A 39 -11.64 -3.82 4.23
N SER A 40 -11.87 -4.06 5.52
CA SER A 40 -10.85 -3.84 6.55
C SER A 40 -9.65 -4.78 6.41
N ALA A 41 -9.86 -6.04 6.01
CA ALA A 41 -8.77 -6.96 5.73
C ALA A 41 -7.88 -6.47 4.59
N THR A 42 -8.48 -5.93 3.52
CA THR A 42 -7.75 -5.35 2.39
C THR A 42 -6.85 -4.20 2.84
N ILE A 43 -7.38 -3.26 3.62
CA ILE A 43 -6.59 -2.15 4.16
C ILE A 43 -5.44 -2.66 5.04
N LYS A 44 -5.74 -3.57 5.98
CA LYS A 44 -4.72 -4.17 6.86
C LYS A 44 -3.62 -4.87 6.07
N THR A 45 -3.97 -5.58 5.01
CA THR A 45 -2.99 -6.25 4.15
C THR A 45 -2.10 -5.25 3.43
N LEU A 46 -2.64 -4.15 2.89
CA LEU A 46 -1.84 -3.13 2.21
C LEU A 46 -0.84 -2.47 3.17
N VAL A 47 -1.30 -2.08 4.35
CA VAL A 47 -0.46 -1.43 5.38
C VAL A 47 0.62 -2.38 5.88
N LYS A 48 0.26 -3.64 6.12
CA LYS A 48 1.23 -4.67 6.51
C LYS A 48 2.30 -4.86 5.43
N ARG A 49 1.91 -4.83 4.15
CA ARG A 49 2.86 -4.95 3.04
C ARG A 49 3.78 -3.74 2.93
N ALA A 50 3.28 -2.53 3.15
CA ALA A 50 4.12 -1.34 3.23
C ALA A 50 5.22 -1.51 4.29
N HIS A 51 4.86 -2.01 5.48
CA HIS A 51 5.83 -2.26 6.56
C HIS A 51 6.82 -3.38 6.27
N VAL A 52 6.38 -4.45 5.60
CA VAL A 52 7.25 -5.61 5.30
C VAL A 52 8.19 -5.33 4.13
N ILE A 53 7.74 -4.56 3.14
CA ILE A 53 8.52 -4.31 1.91
C ILE A 53 9.43 -3.09 2.08
N SER A 54 9.06 -2.09 2.88
CA SER A 54 9.88 -0.89 3.04
C SER A 54 11.08 -1.19 3.95
N SER A 55 12.28 -1.10 3.39
CA SER A 55 13.53 -1.27 4.14
C SER A 55 13.97 0.01 4.88
N SER A 56 13.36 1.16 4.60
CA SER A 56 13.72 2.45 5.20
C SER A 56 12.47 3.23 5.61
N ASN A 57 12.58 4.06 6.65
CA ASN A 57 11.47 4.88 7.13
C ASN A 57 10.94 5.84 6.06
N GLU A 58 11.82 6.40 5.23
CA GLU A 58 11.42 7.30 4.13
C GLU A 58 10.52 6.59 3.11
N ASP A 59 10.87 5.35 2.73
CA ASP A 59 10.08 4.54 1.79
C ASP A 59 8.74 4.14 2.40
N LEU A 60 8.73 3.88 3.72
CA LEU A 60 7.51 3.57 4.46
C LEU A 60 6.57 4.77 4.52
N GLU A 61 7.07 5.97 4.85
CA GLU A 61 6.27 7.19 4.89
C GLU A 61 5.72 7.55 3.51
N ALA A 62 6.53 7.41 2.45
CA ALA A 62 6.07 7.62 1.08
C ALA A 62 4.94 6.65 0.70
N GLU A 63 5.07 5.37 1.05
CA GLU A 63 4.05 4.35 0.77
C GLU A 63 2.78 4.57 1.62
N LEU A 64 2.91 4.96 2.88
CA LEU A 64 1.76 5.28 3.74
C LEU A 64 1.00 6.50 3.24
N LYS A 65 1.71 7.53 2.76
CA LYS A 65 1.10 8.70 2.12
C LYS A 65 0.33 8.29 0.87
N HIS A 66 0.93 7.47 0.01
CA HIS A 66 0.26 6.91 -1.17
C HIS A 66 -0.99 6.12 -0.79
N LEU A 67 -0.92 5.26 0.22
CA LEU A 67 -2.08 4.49 0.68
C LEU A 67 -3.21 5.39 1.19
N ASN A 68 -2.90 6.50 1.88
CA ASN A 68 -3.91 7.46 2.31
C ASN A 68 -4.63 8.13 1.13
N GLU A 69 -3.90 8.55 0.11
CA GLU A 69 -4.48 9.12 -1.12
C GLU A 69 -5.41 8.10 -1.81
N VAL A 70 -4.98 6.83 -1.84
CA VAL A 70 -5.80 5.73 -2.37
C VAL A 70 -7.06 5.53 -1.54
N PHE A 71 -7.00 5.56 -0.21
CA PHE A 71 -8.18 5.43 0.64
C PHE A 71 -9.16 6.58 0.45
N ASP A 72 -8.66 7.81 0.31
CA ASP A 72 -9.49 9.00 0.03
C ASP A 72 -10.25 8.85 -1.30
N VAL A 73 -9.57 8.44 -2.37
CA VAL A 73 -10.18 8.26 -3.70
C VAL A 73 -11.22 7.13 -3.73
N ASN A 74 -11.03 6.09 -2.90
CA ASN A 74 -11.94 4.94 -2.82
C ASN A 74 -12.99 5.07 -1.69
N ASN A 75 -13.14 6.27 -1.11
CA ASN A 75 -14.13 6.60 -0.08
C ASN A 75 -14.08 5.67 1.16
N TYR A 76 -12.90 5.14 1.48
CA TYR A 76 -12.68 4.34 2.67
C TYR A 76 -12.43 5.22 3.88
N SER A 77 -13.02 4.84 5.03
CA SER A 77 -12.64 5.42 6.31
C SER A 77 -11.17 5.13 6.61
N LYS A 78 -10.37 6.18 6.79
CA LYS A 78 -8.95 6.08 7.15
C LYS A 78 -8.79 5.28 8.44
N PRO A 79 -7.91 4.27 8.48
CA PRO A 79 -7.66 3.51 9.71
C PRO A 79 -6.81 4.23 10.76
N PHE A 80 -6.31 5.44 10.47
CA PHE A 80 -5.35 6.19 11.28
C PHE A 80 -5.73 7.67 11.34
#